data_AF-A0A351AQU1-F1
#
_entry.id   AF-A0A351AQU1-F1
#
_cell.length_a   1.000
_cell.length_b   1.000
_cell.length_c   1.000
_cell.angle_alpha   90.00
_cell.angle_beta   90.00
_cell.angle_gamma   90.00
#
_symmetry.space_group_name_H-M   'P 1'
#
loop_
_entity.id
_entity.type
_entity.pdbx_description
1 polymer ?
#
loop_
_entity_poly.entity_id
_entity_poly.type
_entity_poly.pdbx_seq_one_letter_code
_entity_poly.pdbx_strand_id
1 'polypeptide(L)'
;MNITDNSTDTLLLELLKRGNMSAFEKVFTRYYSTLCAYSRLFIRSGDVCENIVQELMLWIWENHSELHINDSLSRYLFTATRNRCLKHISHEMVERRVLDEMHKKLHGQFESPDFYIVREL
;
A
#
# COMPACT_ATOMS: atom_id res chain seq x y z
N MET A 1 -5.55 7.60 -31.69
CA MET A 1 -4.21 7.00 -31.78
C MET A 1 -4.33 5.60 -31.19
N ASN A 2 -4.07 4.54 -31.96
CA ASN A 2 -4.26 3.15 -31.51
C ASN A 2 -3.13 2.76 -30.56
N ILE A 3 -3.41 2.70 -29.26
CA ILE A 3 -2.46 2.23 -28.25
C ILE A 3 -2.29 0.73 -28.41
N THR A 4 -1.11 0.29 -28.83
CA THR A 4 -0.78 -1.13 -29.00
C THR A 4 -0.08 -1.68 -27.76
N ASP A 5 -0.01 -3.00 -27.65
CA ASP A 5 0.59 -3.68 -26.50
C ASP A 5 2.08 -3.36 -26.30
N ASN A 6 2.78 -2.95 -27.37
CA ASN A 6 4.20 -2.59 -27.36
C ASN A 6 4.45 -1.07 -27.24
N SER A 7 3.46 -0.29 -26.81
CA SER A 7 3.63 1.15 -26.59
C SER A 7 4.71 1.40 -25.52
N THR A 8 5.62 2.35 -25.76
CA THR A 8 6.70 2.67 -24.81
C THR A 8 6.15 3.32 -23.54
N ASP A 9 6.85 3.13 -22.42
CA ASP A 9 6.46 3.71 -21.13
C ASP A 9 6.36 5.23 -21.19
N THR A 10 7.23 5.89 -21.96
CA THR A 10 7.19 7.33 -22.20
C THR A 10 5.89 7.76 -22.86
N LEU A 11 5.46 7.06 -23.92
CA LEU A 11 4.21 7.36 -24.62
C LEU A 11 2.99 7.12 -23.73
N LEU A 12 2.98 6.00 -23.00
CA LEU A 12 1.89 5.68 -22.07
C LEU A 12 1.79 6.73 -20.97
N LEU A 13 2.92 7.19 -20.43
CA LEU A 13 2.96 8.24 -19.41
C LEU A 13 2.43 9.58 -19.98
N GLU A 14 2.86 9.99 -21.17
CA GLU A 14 2.37 11.23 -21.79
C GLU A 14 0.86 11.21 -22.02
N LEU A 15 0.33 10.08 -22.52
CA LEU A 15 -1.11 9.92 -22.76
C LEU A 15 -1.90 9.83 -21.45
N LEU A 16 -1.36 9.12 -20.44
CA LEU A 16 -1.94 9.05 -19.10
C LEU A 16 -2.07 10.44 -18.48
N LYS A 17 -1.02 11.27 -18.54
CA LYS A 17 -1.05 12.66 -18.03
C LYS A 17 -2.11 13.54 -18.70
N ARG A 18 -2.59 13.16 -19.89
CA ARG A 18 -3.68 13.82 -20.61
C ARG A 18 -5.06 13.20 -20.34
N GLY A 19 -5.16 12.28 -19.38
CA GLY A 19 -6.42 11.62 -19.00
C GLY A 19 -6.85 10.53 -19.98
N ASN A 20 -5.94 9.98 -20.79
CA ASN A 20 -6.30 8.92 -21.73
C ASN A 20 -6.54 7.59 -20.98
N MET A 21 -7.81 7.17 -20.89
CA MET A 21 -8.19 5.93 -20.20
C MET A 21 -7.50 4.69 -20.78
N SER A 22 -7.38 4.57 -22.10
CA SER A 22 -6.74 3.40 -22.72
C SER A 22 -5.24 3.32 -22.37
N ALA A 23 -4.57 4.47 -22.20
CA ALA A 23 -3.18 4.50 -21.71
C ALA A 23 -3.10 4.02 -20.26
N PHE A 24 -4.02 4.47 -19.40
CA PHE A 24 -4.12 4.00 -18.02
C PHE A 24 -4.35 2.49 -17.95
N GLU A 25 -5.32 1.95 -18.70
CA GLU A 25 -5.59 0.52 -18.78
C GLU A 25 -4.33 -0.27 -19.18
N LYS A 26 -3.57 0.23 -20.16
CA LYS A 26 -2.32 -0.43 -20.55
C LYS A 26 -1.25 -0.38 -19.48
N VAL A 27 -1.10 0.74 -18.77
CA VAL A 27 -0.21 0.81 -17.59
C VAL A 27 -0.67 -0.18 -16.52
N PHE A 28 -1.96 -0.19 -16.21
CA PHE A 28 -2.54 -1.10 -15.22
C PHE A 28 -2.26 -2.56 -15.57
N THR A 29 -2.67 -3.02 -16.76
CA THR A 29 -2.46 -4.41 -17.19
C THR A 29 -0.98 -4.79 -17.23
N ARG A 30 -0.11 -3.87 -17.66
CA ARG A 30 1.34 -4.12 -17.78
C ARG A 30 2.02 -4.31 -16.43
N TYR A 31 1.66 -3.52 -15.41
CA TYR A 31 2.41 -3.50 -14.15
C TYR A 31 1.70 -4.14 -12.96
N TYR A 32 0.37 -4.26 -12.97
CA TYR A 32 -0.40 -4.66 -11.78
C TYR A 32 0.10 -5.98 -11.18
N SER A 33 0.15 -7.05 -11.98
CA SER A 33 0.58 -8.37 -11.52
C SER A 33 2.03 -8.37 -11.02
N THR A 34 2.94 -7.68 -11.71
CA THR A 34 4.35 -7.58 -11.32
C THR A 34 4.53 -6.78 -10.03
N LEU A 35 3.78 -5.69 -9.85
CA LEU A 35 3.82 -4.90 -8.62
C LEU A 35 3.23 -5.66 -7.44
N CYS A 36 2.15 -6.43 -7.63
CA CYS A 36 1.60 -7.32 -6.60
C CYS A 36 2.59 -8.43 -6.22
N ALA A 37 3.32 -8.99 -7.18
CA ALA A 37 4.38 -9.94 -6.89
C ALA A 37 5.55 -9.29 -6.14
N TYR A 38 5.92 -8.06 -6.52
CA TYR A 38 6.98 -7.31 -5.86
C TYR A 38 6.62 -6.91 -4.43
N SER A 39 5.38 -6.51 -4.15
CA SER A 39 4.93 -6.15 -2.81
C SER A 39 4.96 -7.35 -1.84
N ARG A 40 4.83 -8.59 -2.35
CA ARG A 40 4.94 -9.81 -1.55
C ARG A 40 6.33 -10.04 -0.94
N LEU A 41 7.36 -9.34 -1.44
CA LEU A 41 8.69 -9.33 -0.80
C LEU A 41 8.67 -8.60 0.56
N PHE A 42 7.67 -7.76 0.80
CA PHE A 42 7.54 -6.96 2.02
C PHE A 42 6.39 -7.45 2.91
N ILE A 43 5.26 -7.83 2.31
CA ILE A 43 4.02 -8.17 3.02
C ILE A 43 3.59 -9.59 2.65
N ARG A 44 3.31 -10.42 3.67
CA ARG A 44 2.93 -11.83 3.44
C ARG A 44 1.52 -12.00 2.88
N SER A 45 0.58 -11.15 3.29
CA SER A 45 -0.81 -11.24 2.85
C SER A 45 -0.96 -10.80 1.40
N GLY A 46 -1.45 -11.71 0.55
CA GLY A 46 -1.71 -11.44 -0.87
C GLY A 46 -2.78 -10.37 -1.07
N ASP A 47 -3.86 -10.44 -0.30
CA ASP A 47 -4.98 -9.47 -0.39
C ASP A 47 -4.52 -8.06 -0.04
N VAL A 48 -3.67 -7.92 0.98
CA VAL A 48 -3.08 -6.62 1.36
C VAL A 48 -2.17 -6.08 0.25
N CYS A 49 -1.38 -6.96 -0.37
CA CYS A 49 -0.53 -6.60 -1.51
C CYS A 49 -1.37 -6.07 -2.69
N GLU A 50 -2.43 -6.79 -3.04
CA GLU A 50 -3.34 -6.40 -4.12
C GLU A 50 -4.02 -5.07 -3.82
N ASN A 51 -4.52 -4.87 -2.59
CA ASN A 51 -5.12 -3.60 -2.20
C ASN A 51 -4.11 -2.43 -2.31
N ILE A 52 -2.89 -2.59 -1.82
CA ILE A 52 -1.85 -1.54 -1.92
C ILE A 52 -1.58 -1.12 -3.37
N VAL A 53 -1.48 -2.09 -4.28
CA VAL A 53 -1.24 -1.82 -5.70
C VAL A 53 -2.47 -1.22 -6.36
N GLN A 54 -3.66 -1.68 -6.01
CA GLN A 54 -4.92 -1.13 -6.50
C GLN A 54 -5.10 0.33 -6.07
N GLU A 55 -4.87 0.65 -4.79
CA GLU A 55 -4.87 2.03 -4.28
C GLU A 55 -3.81 2.91 -4.96
N LEU A 56 -2.62 2.36 -5.24
CA LEU A 56 -1.59 3.09 -6.00
C LEU A 56 -2.08 3.42 -7.42
N MET A 57 -2.66 2.45 -8.11
CA MET A 57 -3.16 2.63 -9.47
C MET A 57 -4.32 3.64 -9.51
N LEU A 58 -5.25 3.55 -8.57
CA LEU A 58 -6.35 4.51 -8.43
C LEU A 58 -5.80 5.92 -8.18
N TRP A 59 -4.86 6.07 -7.24
CA TRP A 59 -4.24 7.36 -6.95
C TRP A 59 -3.53 7.93 -8.19
N ILE A 60 -2.84 7.10 -8.97
CA ILE A 60 -2.22 7.52 -10.24
C ILE A 60 -3.26 8.02 -11.24
N TRP A 61 -4.40 7.35 -11.37
CA TRP A 61 -5.48 7.78 -12.23
C TRP A 61 -6.10 9.10 -11.75
N GLU A 62 -6.35 9.26 -10.46
CA GLU A 62 -6.95 10.47 -9.90
C GLU A 62 -6.03 11.69 -10.02
N ASN A 63 -4.71 11.48 -9.89
CA ASN A 63 -3.72 12.55 -9.86
C ASN A 63 -2.92 12.65 -11.18
N HIS A 64 -3.41 12.03 -12.26
CA HIS A 64 -2.64 11.83 -13.49
C HIS A 64 -2.07 13.13 -14.10
N SER A 65 -2.83 14.23 -14.06
CA SER A 65 -2.43 15.54 -14.59
C SER A 65 -1.28 16.18 -13.82
N GLU A 66 -1.13 15.85 -12.53
CA GLU A 66 -0.14 16.41 -11.61
C GLU A 66 1.06 15.47 -11.38
N LEU A 67 1.13 14.35 -12.10
CA LEU A 67 2.23 13.41 -11.97
C LEU A 67 3.55 14.00 -12.49
N HIS A 68 4.46 14.31 -11.57
CA HIS A 68 5.82 14.75 -11.86
C HIS A 68 6.78 13.55 -11.88
N ILE A 69 6.71 12.75 -12.94
CA ILE A 69 7.62 11.65 -13.20
C ILE A 69 8.71 12.13 -14.16
N ASN A 70 9.91 12.37 -13.62
CA ASN A 70 11.09 12.84 -14.37
C ASN A 70 12.00 11.68 -14.83
N ASP A 71 11.85 10.51 -14.21
CA ASP A 71 12.56 9.27 -14.56
C ASP A 71 11.63 8.32 -15.34
N SER A 72 11.96 7.02 -15.40
CA SER A 72 11.08 6.01 -16.01
C SER A 72 9.82 5.77 -15.18
N LEU A 73 8.69 5.58 -15.86
CA LEU A 73 7.41 5.18 -15.25
C LEU A 73 7.56 3.92 -14.40
N SER A 74 8.28 2.92 -14.90
CA SER A 74 8.57 1.69 -14.17
C SER A 74 9.28 1.96 -12.83
N ARG A 75 10.36 2.75 -12.83
CA ARG A 75 11.10 3.10 -11.61
C ARG A 75 10.21 3.82 -10.60
N TYR A 76 9.39 4.75 -11.06
CA TYR A 76 8.42 5.43 -10.22
C TYR A 76 7.44 4.44 -9.57
N LEU A 77 6.83 3.55 -10.36
CA LEU A 77 5.85 2.57 -9.87
C LEU A 77 6.44 1.63 -8.82
N PHE A 78 7.61 1.04 -9.06
CA PHE A 78 8.26 0.15 -8.09
C PHE A 78 8.63 0.89 -6.80
N THR A 79 9.12 2.13 -6.91
CA THR A 79 9.46 2.97 -5.75
C THR A 79 8.21 3.32 -4.94
N ALA A 80 7.13 3.73 -5.61
CA ALA A 80 5.87 4.06 -4.97
C ALA A 80 5.25 2.85 -4.27
N THR A 81 5.25 1.67 -4.91
CA THR A 81 4.79 0.41 -4.30
C THR A 81 5.60 0.08 -3.05
N ARG A 82 6.93 0.10 -3.13
CA ARG A 82 7.81 -0.13 -1.97
C ARG A 82 7.47 0.83 -0.82
N ASN A 83 7.34 2.11 -1.12
CA ASN A 83 7.06 3.12 -0.09
C ASN A 83 5.70 2.88 0.58
N ARG A 84 4.67 2.51 -0.18
CA ARG A 84 3.36 2.15 0.38
C ARG A 84 3.42 0.89 1.23
N CYS A 85 4.15 -0.14 0.80
CA CYS A 85 4.37 -1.33 1.63
C CYS A 85 5.05 -0.99 2.96
N LEU A 86 6.11 -0.19 2.93
CA LEU A 86 6.81 0.24 4.15
C LEU A 86 5.92 1.08 5.07
N LYS A 87 5.09 1.96 4.50
CA LYS A 87 4.11 2.73 5.25
C LYS A 87 3.09 1.83 5.94
N HIS A 88 2.56 0.84 5.22
CA HIS A 88 1.63 -0.16 5.78
C HIS A 88 2.26 -0.91 6.95
N ILE A 89 3.48 -1.44 6.77
CA ILE A 89 4.22 -2.14 7.84
C ILE A 89 4.44 -1.23 9.06
N SER A 90 4.81 0.03 8.83
CA SER A 90 4.99 0.99 9.92
C SER A 90 3.69 1.24 10.70
N HIS A 91 2.55 1.31 10.02
CA HIS A 91 1.25 1.46 10.68
C HIS A 91 0.90 0.21 11.51
N GLU A 92 1.05 -1.00 10.94
CA GLU A 92 0.82 -2.25 11.67
C GLU A 92 1.68 -2.37 12.94
N MET A 93 2.95 -1.92 12.87
CA MET A 93 3.85 -1.91 14.04
C MET A 93 3.37 -0.96 15.13
N VAL A 94 2.87 0.22 14.76
CA VAL A 94 2.33 1.20 15.72
C VAL A 94 1.06 0.66 16.37
N GLU A 95 0.13 0.11 15.59
CA GLU A 95 -1.11 -0.48 16.11
C GLU A 95 -0.82 -1.62 17.08
N ARG A 96 0.10 -2.52 16.72
CA ARG A 96 0.54 -3.62 17.59
C ARG A 96 1.11 -3.09 18.92
N ARG A 97 1.96 -2.07 18.86
CA ARG A 97 2.55 -1.46 20.08
C ARG A 97 1.47 -0.89 21.00
N VAL A 98 0.50 -0.18 20.44
CA VAL A 98 -0.61 0.40 21.21
C VAL A 98 -1.43 -0.71 21.88
N LEU A 99 -1.75 -1.78 21.16
CA LEU A 99 -2.47 -2.93 21.72
C LEU A 99 -1.68 -3.61 22.84
N ASP A 100 -0.38 -3.84 22.65
CA ASP A 100 0.50 -4.43 23.67
C ASP A 100 0.56 -3.56 24.94
N GLU A 101 0.62 -2.23 24.80
CA GLU A 101 0.60 -1.30 25.92
C GLU A 101 -0.74 -1.31 26.67
N MET A 102 -1.87 -1.39 25.96
CA MET A 102 -3.19 -1.53 26.57
C MET A 102 -3.31 -2.86 27.34
N HIS A 103 -2.85 -3.95 26.74
CA HIS A 103 -2.86 -5.28 27.37
C HIS A 103 -2.06 -5.28 28.68
N LYS A 104 -0.86 -4.69 28.69
CA LYS A 104 -0.06 -4.52 29.91
C LYS A 104 -0.77 -3.72 30.99
N LYS A 105 -1.42 -2.61 30.63
CA LYS A 105 -2.16 -1.77 31.60
C LYS A 105 -3.36 -2.52 32.20
N LEU A 106 -4.08 -3.28 31.39
CA LEU A 106 -5.21 -4.09 31.86
C LEU A 106 -4.74 -5.19 32.81
N HIS A 107 -3.72 -5.98 32.45
CA HIS A 107 -3.20 -7.00 33.36
C HIS A 107 -2.64 -6.42 34.67
N GLY A 108 -1.96 -5.28 34.62
CA GLY A 108 -1.49 -4.60 35.83
C GLY A 108 -2.60 -4.15 36.80
N GLN A 109 -3.86 -4.02 36.33
CA GLN A 109 -5.01 -3.72 37.21
C GLN A 109 -5.60 -4.96 37.89
N PHE A 110 -5.45 -6.16 37.30
CA PHE A 110 -6.00 -7.41 37.85
C PHE A 110 -5.04 -8.15 38.81
N GLU A 111 -3.76 -7.77 38.84
CA GLU A 111 -2.78 -8.29 39.81
C GLU A 111 -2.73 -7.49 41.12
N SER A 112 -3.62 -6.51 41.33
CA SER A 112 -3.76 -5.84 42.63
C SER A 112 -4.17 -6.88 43.69
N PRO A 113 -3.35 -7.11 44.74
CA PRO A 113 -3.69 -8.05 45.82
C PRO A 113 -5.00 -7.72 46.53
N ASP A 114 -5.44 -6.45 46.48
CA ASP A 114 -6.67 -5.97 47.11
C ASP A 114 -7.94 -6.50 46.44
N PHE A 115 -7.88 -6.97 45.19
CA PHE A 115 -9.05 -7.52 44.49
C PHE A 115 -9.46 -8.91 45.01
N TYR A 116 -8.52 -9.65 45.62
CA TYR A 116 -8.76 -11.00 46.12
C TYR A 116 -9.21 -11.05 47.59
N ILE A 117 -9.25 -9.91 48.30
CA ILE A 117 -9.59 -9.88 49.74
C ILE A 117 -11.10 -9.91 49.99
N VAL A 118 -11.96 -9.68 48.99
CA VAL A 118 -13.42 -9.54 49.21
C VAL A 118 -14.21 -10.84 48.98
N ARG A 119 -13.59 -12.02 49.07
CA ARG A 119 -14.30 -13.32 48.91
C ARG A 119 -14.21 -14.30 50.08
N GLU A 120 -13.83 -13.83 51.26
CA GLU A 120 -13.99 -14.59 52.51
C GLU A 120 -14.70 -13.74 53.58
N LEU A 121 -16.01 -13.51 53.42
CA LEU A 121 -16.94 -13.19 54.51
C LEU A 121 -18.31 -13.81 54.21
#